data_AF-A0A2X3M7T8-F1
#
_entry.id   AF-A0A2X3M7T8-F1
#
_cell.length_a   1.000
_cell.length_b   1.000
_cell.length_c   1.000
_cell.angle_alpha   90.00
_cell.angle_beta   90.00
_cell.angle_gamma   90.00
#
_symmetry.space_group_name_H-M   'P 1'
#
loop_
_entity.id
_entity.type
_entity.pdbx_description
1 polymer ?
#
loop_
_entity_poly.entity_id
_entity_poly.type
_entity_poly.pdbx_seq_one_letter_code
_entity_poly.pdbx_strand_id
1 'polypeptide(L)'
;MSLCKNAELACEVTLQPLRRYPLDAAILFSDILTVPDAMGLGLYFEAGEGPRFTSPVTCKADVDKLPIPDPEDELGYVMNAVRTIRRELERRSALIGFSGSRGRWQPTWWKAAAAKPSP
;
A
#
# COMPACT_ATOMS: atom_id res chain seq x y z
N MET A 1 -12.92 0.49 -3.76
CA MET A 1 -11.51 0.95 -3.80
C MET A 1 -11.26 2.18 -4.70
N SER A 2 -12.24 3.04 -4.97
CA SER A 2 -12.03 4.18 -5.87
C SER A 2 -11.15 5.29 -5.27
N LEU A 3 -11.20 5.49 -3.95
CA LEU A 3 -10.54 6.61 -3.29
C LEU A 3 -9.02 6.42 -3.19
N CYS A 4 -8.54 5.22 -2.80
CA CYS A 4 -7.11 4.92 -2.72
C CYS A 4 -6.43 4.81 -4.10
N LYS A 5 -7.19 4.54 -5.17
CA LYS A 5 -6.67 4.44 -6.54
C LYS A 5 -6.60 5.80 -7.25
N ASN A 6 -7.19 6.86 -6.68
CA ASN A 6 -7.12 8.22 -7.21
C ASN A 6 -6.10 9.06 -6.40
N ALA A 7 -4.98 9.39 -7.03
CA ALA A 7 -3.88 10.12 -6.41
C ALA A 7 -4.27 11.53 -5.92
N GLU A 8 -5.17 12.23 -6.63
CA GLU A 8 -5.61 13.58 -6.27
C GLU A 8 -6.52 13.55 -5.04
N LEU A 9 -7.46 12.61 -5.00
CA LEU A 9 -8.34 12.42 -3.83
C LEU A 9 -7.55 11.97 -2.60
N ALA A 10 -6.63 11.02 -2.77
CA ALA A 10 -5.74 10.58 -1.69
C ALA A 10 -4.89 11.75 -1.16
N CYS A 11 -4.43 12.64 -2.05
CA CYS A 11 -3.70 13.84 -1.65
C CYS A 11 -4.57 14.81 -0.86
N GLU A 12 -5.76 15.15 -1.37
CA GLU A 12 -6.65 16.11 -0.72
C GLU A 12 -7.04 15.65 0.69
N VAL A 13 -7.39 14.37 0.87
CA VAL A 13 -7.70 13.79 2.18
C VAL A 13 -6.49 13.79 3.11
N THR A 14 -5.29 13.56 2.58
CA THR A 14 -4.03 13.61 3.37
C THR A 14 -3.74 15.04 3.88
N LEU A 15 -4.12 16.08 3.13
CA LEU A 15 -3.86 17.48 3.49
C LEU A 15 -4.91 18.09 4.43
N GLN A 16 -6.13 17.53 4.47
CA GLN A 16 -7.21 18.05 5.33
C GLN A 16 -6.81 18.20 6.82
N PRO A 17 -6.14 17.22 7.46
CA PRO A 17 -5.72 17.35 8.85
C PRO A 17 -4.66 18.44 9.07
N LEU A 18 -3.73 18.61 8.12
CA LEU A 18 -2.67 19.63 8.18
C LEU A 18 -3.21 21.05 8.08
N ARG A 19 -4.32 21.24 7.36
CA ARG A 19 -5.00 22.55 7.28
C ARG A 19 -5.76 22.89 8.57
N ARG A 20 -6.15 21.88 9.35
CA ARG A 20 -6.98 22.05 10.57
C ARG A 20 -6.16 22.04 11.85
N TYR A 21 -5.04 21.33 11.87
CA TYR A 21 -4.19 21.15 13.05
C TYR A 21 -2.71 21.38 12.68
N PRO A 22 -1.91 21.99 13.57
CA PRO A 22 -0.48 22.20 13.35
C PRO A 22 0.29 20.89 13.58
N LEU A 23 0.17 19.94 12.65
CA LEU A 23 0.85 18.65 12.68
C LEU A 23 2.21 18.71 11.97
N ASP A 24 3.21 18.01 12.50
CA ASP A 24 4.58 17.99 11.95
C ASP A 24 4.73 17.02 10.75
N ALA A 25 3.78 16.13 10.56
CA ALA A 25 3.83 15.10 9.53
C ALA A 25 2.46 14.79 8.92
N ALA A 26 2.48 14.49 7.62
CA ALA A 26 1.39 13.84 6.90
C ALA A 26 1.60 12.33 6.88
N ILE A 27 0.51 11.56 6.96
CA ILE A 27 0.52 10.13 6.66
C ILE A 27 -0.18 9.91 5.33
N LEU A 28 0.41 9.09 4.46
CA LEU A 28 -0.19 8.72 3.18
C LEU A 28 -1.60 8.14 3.40
N PHE A 29 -2.59 8.62 2.68
CA PHE A 29 -3.89 7.96 2.63
C PHE A 29 -3.84 6.78 1.64
N SER A 30 -3.67 5.56 2.15
CA SER A 30 -3.68 4.32 1.37
C SER A 30 -4.28 3.18 2.20
N ASP A 31 -4.26 1.95 1.68
CA ASP A 31 -4.70 0.74 2.37
C ASP A 31 -3.55 -0.29 2.42
N ILE A 32 -3.46 -1.06 3.51
CA ILE A 32 -2.51 -2.17 3.64
C ILE A 32 -2.83 -3.32 2.69
N LEU A 33 -4.08 -3.40 2.22
CA LEU A 33 -4.56 -4.47 1.35
C LEU A 33 -4.23 -4.24 -0.13
N THR A 34 -3.53 -3.16 -0.46
CA THR A 34 -3.04 -2.87 -1.81
C THR A 34 -2.05 -3.93 -2.33
N VAL A 35 -1.20 -4.46 -1.44
CA VAL A 35 -0.25 -5.53 -1.77
C VAL A 35 -0.96 -6.86 -2.13
N PRO A 36 -1.87 -7.40 -1.29
CA PRO A 36 -2.59 -8.62 -1.65
C PRO A 36 -3.57 -8.45 -2.83
N ASP A 37 -4.09 -7.24 -3.07
CA ASP A 37 -4.85 -6.92 -4.31
C ASP A 37 -3.94 -7.06 -5.54
N ALA A 38 -2.74 -6.47 -5.50
CA ALA A 38 -1.73 -6.58 -6.57
C ALA A 38 -1.28 -8.04 -6.79
N MET A 39 -1.11 -8.82 -5.71
CA MET A 39 -0.79 -10.26 -5.80
C MET A 39 -1.92 -11.12 -6.41
N GLY A 40 -3.06 -10.53 -6.80
CA GLY A 40 -4.12 -11.22 -7.53
C GLY A 40 -5.07 -12.04 -6.65
N LEU A 41 -5.12 -11.79 -5.34
CA LEU A 41 -6.00 -12.53 -4.42
C LEU A 41 -7.50 -12.16 -4.57
N GLY A 42 -7.81 -11.17 -5.41
CA GLY A 42 -9.17 -10.72 -5.69
C GLY A 42 -9.81 -10.06 -4.48
N LEU A 43 -9.32 -8.88 -4.10
CA LEU A 43 -9.85 -8.14 -2.95
C LEU A 43 -11.22 -7.54 -3.29
N TYR A 44 -12.22 -7.85 -2.47
CA TYR A 44 -13.55 -7.25 -2.54
C TYR A 44 -14.03 -6.79 -1.18
N PHE A 45 -15.00 -5.87 -1.19
CA PHE A 45 -15.59 -5.32 0.03
C PHE A 45 -17.06 -5.70 0.08
N GLU A 46 -17.43 -6.39 1.15
CA GLU A 46 -18.82 -6.77 1.40
C GLU A 46 -19.42 -5.78 2.41
N ALA A 47 -20.62 -5.27 2.10
CA ALA A 47 -21.23 -4.20 2.87
C ALA A 47 -21.52 -4.68 4.30
N GLY A 48 -20.80 -4.12 5.28
CA GLY A 48 -20.93 -4.46 6.70
C GLY A 48 -19.97 -5.55 7.21
N GLU A 49 -19.26 -6.27 6.33
CA GLU A 49 -18.33 -7.33 6.74
C GLU A 49 -16.84 -7.00 6.52
N GLY A 50 -16.54 -5.87 5.88
CA GLY A 50 -15.18 -5.45 5.63
C GLY A 50 -14.53 -6.17 4.42
N PRO A 51 -13.20 -6.13 4.32
CA PRO A 51 -12.47 -6.66 3.16
C PRO A 51 -12.38 -8.19 3.18
N ARG A 52 -12.64 -8.82 2.04
CA ARG A 52 -12.57 -10.27 1.80
C ARG A 52 -11.76 -10.56 0.54
N PHE A 53 -11.24 -11.79 0.43
CA PHE A 53 -10.48 -12.27 -0.72
C PHE A 53 -11.21 -13.40 -1.42
N THR A 54 -11.30 -13.34 -2.75
CA THR A 54 -11.91 -14.40 -3.56
C THR A 54 -11.06 -15.68 -3.57
N SER A 55 -9.74 -15.55 -3.45
CA SER A 55 -8.81 -16.68 -3.44
C SER A 55 -7.91 -16.61 -2.21
N PRO A 56 -8.39 -17.01 -1.02
CA PRO A 56 -7.58 -17.01 0.19
C PRO A 56 -6.45 -18.06 0.08
N VAL A 57 -5.26 -17.68 0.54
CA VAL A 57 -4.10 -18.58 0.63
C VAL A 57 -4.31 -19.53 1.80
N THR A 58 -4.44 -20.83 1.53
CA THR A 58 -4.71 -21.83 2.58
C THR A 58 -3.61 -22.88 2.71
N CYS A 59 -2.82 -23.10 1.66
CA CYS A 59 -1.75 -24.07 1.65
C CYS A 59 -0.44 -23.50 1.07
N LYS A 60 0.67 -24.23 1.28
CA LYS A 60 1.99 -23.83 0.76
C LYS A 60 2.01 -23.69 -0.76
N ALA A 61 1.29 -24.57 -1.48
CA ALA A 61 1.22 -24.50 -2.93
C ALA A 61 0.52 -23.21 -3.43
N ASP A 62 -0.36 -22.61 -2.63
CA ASP A 62 -0.97 -21.31 -2.96
C ASP A 62 0.05 -20.19 -2.84
N VAL A 63 0.92 -20.27 -1.82
CA VAL A 63 2.02 -19.30 -1.61
C VAL A 63 2.99 -19.31 -2.79
N ASP A 64 3.36 -20.50 -3.28
CA ASP A 64 4.32 -20.64 -4.39
C ASP A 64 3.76 -20.12 -5.73
N LYS A 65 2.43 -20.00 -5.86
CA LYS A 65 1.75 -19.45 -7.04
C LYS A 65 1.61 -17.93 -7.01
N LEU A 66 1.91 -17.28 -5.90
CA LEU A 66 1.70 -15.84 -5.78
C LEU A 66 2.72 -15.08 -6.64
N PRO A 67 2.27 -14.22 -7.56
CA PRO A 67 3.17 -13.34 -8.26
C PRO A 67 3.81 -12.35 -7.28
N ILE A 68 5.06 -11.98 -7.55
CA ILE A 68 5.70 -10.84 -6.89
C ILE A 68 5.31 -9.62 -7.73
N PRO A 69 4.42 -8.75 -7.23
CA PRO A 69 3.94 -7.61 -7.99
C PRO A 69 5.07 -6.60 -8.19
N ASP A 70 5.20 -6.05 -9.40
CA ASP A 70 6.10 -4.92 -9.61
C ASP A 70 5.47 -3.68 -8.96
N PRO A 71 6.14 -3.05 -7.96
CA PRO A 71 5.59 -1.88 -7.28
C PRO A 71 5.41 -0.67 -8.20
N GLU A 72 6.15 -0.58 -9.31
CA GLU A 72 6.08 0.57 -10.21
C GLU A 72 4.88 0.47 -11.17
N ASP A 73 4.54 -0.75 -11.60
CA ASP A 73 3.39 -1.02 -12.46
C ASP A 73 2.10 -1.24 -11.65
N GLU A 74 2.10 -2.19 -10.72
CA GLU A 74 0.87 -2.63 -10.03
C GLU A 74 0.50 -1.74 -8.85
N LEU A 75 1.47 -1.05 -8.25
CA LEU A 75 1.28 -0.06 -7.18
C LEU A 75 1.55 1.37 -7.65
N GLY A 76 1.61 1.61 -8.97
CA GLY A 76 1.89 2.92 -9.56
C GLY A 76 0.97 4.04 -9.07
N TYR A 77 -0.29 3.73 -8.75
CA TYR A 77 -1.21 4.71 -8.16
C TYR A 77 -0.79 5.18 -6.76
N VAL A 78 -0.23 4.28 -5.93
CA VAL A 78 0.31 4.62 -4.60
C VAL A 78 1.55 5.51 -4.76
N MET A 79 2.42 5.15 -5.69
CA MET A 79 3.63 5.93 -5.99
C MET A 79 3.28 7.32 -6.52
N ASN A 80 2.26 7.43 -7.35
CA ASN A 80 1.74 8.71 -7.84
C ASN A 80 1.12 9.55 -6.72
N ALA A 81 0.36 8.94 -5.80
CA ALA A 81 -0.16 9.63 -4.63
C ALA A 81 0.98 10.19 -3.75
N VAL A 82 2.01 9.38 -3.48
CA VAL A 82 3.20 9.82 -2.72
C VAL A 82 3.90 11.00 -3.40
N ARG A 83 4.13 10.93 -4.72
CA ARG A 83 4.76 12.02 -5.49
C ARG A 83 3.94 13.30 -5.44
N THR A 84 2.62 13.19 -5.62
CA THR A 84 1.69 14.33 -5.57
C THR A 84 1.66 14.97 -4.18
N ILE A 85 1.48 14.17 -3.12
CA ILE A 85 1.48 14.67 -1.73
C ILE A 85 2.81 15.34 -1.39
N ARG A 86 3.93 14.71 -1.78
CA ARG A 86 5.26 15.26 -1.50
C ARG A 86 5.48 16.62 -2.17
N ARG A 87 4.91 16.84 -3.36
CA ARG A 87 4.94 18.13 -4.06
C ARG A 87 4.11 19.18 -3.33
N GLU A 88 2.85 18.87 -2.99
CA GLU A 88 1.95 19.81 -2.29
C GLU A 88 2.44 20.19 -0.89
N LEU A 89 3.14 19.28 -0.21
CA LEU A 89 3.73 19.56 1.10
C LEU A 89 4.89 20.55 1.03
N GLU A 90 5.48 20.84 -0.14
CA GLU A 90 6.56 21.83 -0.32
C GLU A 90 7.72 21.70 0.69
N ARG A 91 8.00 20.48 1.17
CA ARG A 91 8.95 20.18 2.28
C ARG A 91 8.60 20.78 3.65
N ARG A 92 7.41 21.35 3.84
CA ARG A 92 6.95 21.90 5.12
C ARG A 92 6.79 20.86 6.22
N SER A 93 6.35 19.65 5.85
CA SER A 93 6.09 18.56 6.79
C SER A 93 6.68 17.24 6.28
N ALA A 94 6.96 16.31 7.21
CA ALA A 94 7.38 14.96 6.85
C ALA A 94 6.21 14.19 6.20
N LEU A 95 6.53 13.28 5.28
CA LEU A 95 5.53 12.36 4.70
C LEU A 95 5.85 10.94 5.17
N ILE A 96 4.92 10.33 5.88
CA ILE A 96 5.02 8.98 6.40
C ILE A 96 4.33 8.02 5.42
N GLY A 97 5.11 7.14 4.81
CA GLY A 97 4.60 5.97 4.10
C GLY A 97 4.43 4.80 5.07
N PHE A 98 3.45 3.94 4.82
CA PHE A 98 3.21 2.76 5.63
C PHE A 98 2.89 1.55 4.75
N SER A 99 3.09 0.36 5.32
CA SER A 99 2.72 -0.91 4.69
C SER A 99 2.25 -1.86 5.78
N GLY A 100 1.40 -2.82 5.42
CA GLY A 100 0.95 -3.86 6.34
C GLY A 100 2.14 -4.69 6.82
N SER A 101 2.29 -4.82 8.14
CA SER A 101 3.22 -5.79 8.70
C SER A 101 2.82 -7.19 8.24
N ARG A 102 3.78 -7.95 7.69
CA ARG A 102 3.58 -9.39 7.52
C ARG A 102 3.47 -10.01 8.91
N GLY A 103 2.41 -10.78 9.17
CA GLY A 103 2.24 -11.53 10.42
C GLY A 103 3.32 -12.59 10.61
N ARG A 104 3.10 -13.56 11.50
CA ARG A 104 3.98 -14.72 11.82
C ARG A 104 4.13 -15.71 10.63
N TRP A 105 4.42 -15.22 9.44
CA TRP A 105 4.65 -15.92 8.19
C TRP A 105 5.78 -15.19 7.46
N GLN A 106 7.00 -15.32 7.97
CA GLN A 106 8.19 -15.09 7.14
C GLN A 106 8.71 -16.46 6.69
N PRO A 107 8.44 -16.89 5.45
CA PRO A 107 9.26 -17.92 4.86
C PRO A 107 10.62 -17.29 4.50
N THR A 108 11.66 -18.11 4.47
CA THR A 108 13.07 -17.70 4.33
C THR A 108 13.39 -16.95 3.03
N TRP A 109 12.62 -17.17 1.97
CA TRP A 109 12.70 -16.49 0.67
C TRP A 109 12.50 -14.95 0.69
N TRP A 110 11.72 -14.37 1.62
CA TRP A 110 11.54 -12.90 1.69
C TRP A 110 12.82 -12.18 2.14
N LYS A 111 13.62 -12.84 2.99
CA LYS A 111 14.96 -12.35 3.33
C LYS A 111 15.90 -12.39 2.11
N ALA A 112 15.71 -13.33 1.19
CA ALA A 112 16.49 -13.39 -0.04
C ALA A 112 16.05 -12.31 -1.06
N ALA A 113 14.76 -12.01 -1.18
CA ALA A 113 14.25 -10.95 -2.05
C ALA A 113 14.60 -9.53 -1.55
N ALA A 114 14.68 -9.32 -0.23
CA ALA A 114 15.07 -8.04 0.37
C ALA A 114 16.59 -7.79 0.33
N ALA A 115 17.39 -8.83 0.10
CA ALA A 115 18.82 -8.70 -0.15
C ALA A 115 19.03 -8.32 -1.62
N LYS A 116 19.06 -7.01 -1.92
CA LYS A 116 19.52 -6.54 -3.24
C LYS A 116 20.89 -7.16 -3.55
N PRO A 117 21.13 -7.65 -4.78
CA PRO A 117 22.51 -7.84 -5.23
C PRO A 117 23.14 -6.45 -5.31
N SER A 118 24.12 -6.21 -4.44
CA SER A 118 25.05 -5.10 -4.64
C SER A 118 25.94 -5.41 -5.86
N PRO A 119 26.35 -4.39 -6.63
CA PRO A 119 27.09 -4.57 -7.88
C PRO A 119 28.44 -5.27 -7.70
#